data_AF-A0A6C2TX24-F1
#
_entry.id   AF-A0A6C2TX24-F1
#
_cell.length_a   1.000
_cell.length_b   1.000
_cell.length_c   1.000
_cell.angle_alpha   90.00
_cell.angle_beta   90.00
_cell.angle_gamma   90.00
#
_symmetry.space_group_name_H-M   'P 1'
#
loop_
_entity.id
_entity.type
_entity.pdbx_description
1 polymer ?
#
loop_
_entity_poly.entity_id
_entity_poly.type
_entity_poly.pdbx_seq_one_letter_code
_entity_poly.pdbx_strand_id
1 'polypeptide(L)'
;MTPLQKKGGFTLIEILLALLVITIGVVAITGVLGSSLDATAKTHSDLDAVCFADLVLNYCQAADFDAIPTSGSLSLPDHEQSDVSLSLGAVAQFPGRLPRSTITFGGQAQEYTVTYRLDIVADGNVKAVTLQVWPGFSANGTSRTFYTELYNWDRL
;
A
#
# COMPACT_ATOMS: atom_id res chain seq x y z
N MET A 1 -26.10 -61.25 29.28
CA MET A 1 -24.73 -60.94 29.68
C MET A 1 -24.33 -59.63 29.01
N THR A 2 -24.42 -58.52 29.72
CA THR A 2 -24.00 -57.20 29.24
C THR A 2 -22.54 -56.97 29.64
N PRO A 3 -21.64 -56.63 28.72
CA PRO A 3 -20.25 -56.38 29.06
C PRO A 3 -20.17 -55.15 29.98
N LEU A 4 -19.55 -55.32 31.15
CA LEU A 4 -19.24 -54.25 32.09
C LEU A 4 -18.30 -53.24 31.43
N GLN A 5 -18.81 -52.05 31.12
CA GLN A 5 -18.02 -50.92 30.64
C GLN A 5 -17.02 -50.50 31.73
N LYS A 6 -15.73 -50.69 31.46
CA LYS A 6 -14.63 -50.22 32.31
C LYS A 6 -14.63 -48.68 32.27
N LYS A 7 -15.05 -48.02 33.36
CA LYS A 7 -14.90 -46.58 33.54
C LYS A 7 -13.43 -46.28 33.86
N GLY A 8 -12.63 -45.96 32.86
CA GLY A 8 -11.26 -45.48 33.06
C GLY A 8 -11.29 -44.07 33.65
N GLY A 9 -10.74 -43.88 34.85
CA GLY A 9 -10.54 -42.55 35.41
C GLY A 9 -9.40 -41.86 34.68
N PHE A 10 -9.60 -40.60 34.28
CA PHE A 10 -8.54 -39.78 33.69
C PHE A 10 -7.38 -39.64 34.66
N THR A 11 -6.18 -39.89 34.15
CA THR A 11 -4.97 -39.74 34.95
C THR A 11 -4.61 -38.26 35.07
N LEU A 12 -4.04 -37.83 36.21
CA LEU A 12 -3.59 -36.44 36.40
C LEU A 12 -2.58 -36.03 35.32
N ILE A 13 -1.79 -36.99 34.84
CA ILE A 13 -0.82 -36.77 33.76
C ILE A 13 -1.48 -36.48 32.41
N GLU A 14 -2.61 -37.10 32.07
CA GLU A 14 -3.36 -36.77 30.85
C GLU A 14 -3.91 -35.36 30.88
N ILE A 15 -4.43 -34.91 32.03
CA ILE A 15 -4.94 -33.55 32.18
C ILE A 15 -3.79 -32.54 32.04
N LEU A 16 -2.63 -32.82 32.64
CA LEU A 16 -1.46 -31.96 32.54
C LEU A 16 -0.94 -31.89 31.10
N LEU A 17 -0.90 -33.03 30.39
CA LEU A 17 -0.51 -33.09 28.99
C LEU A 17 -1.52 -32.36 28.09
N ALA A 18 -2.82 -32.51 28.33
CA ALA A 18 -3.85 -31.79 27.60
C ALA A 18 -3.72 -30.27 27.78
N LEU A 19 -3.50 -29.80 29.01
CA LEU A 19 -3.28 -28.38 29.30
C LEU A 19 -2.00 -27.84 28.64
N LEU A 20 -0.92 -28.62 28.63
CA LEU A 20 0.31 -28.27 27.94
C LEU A 20 0.08 -28.10 26.43
N VAL A 21 -0.61 -29.06 25.79
CA VAL A 21 -0.88 -29.01 24.35
C VAL A 21 -1.77 -27.81 24.00
N ILE A 22 -2.79 -27.53 24.82
CA ILE A 22 -3.69 -26.39 24.61
C ILE A 22 -2.93 -25.06 24.71
N THR A 23 -2.05 -24.91 25.72
CA THR A 23 -1.29 -23.65 25.88
C THR A 23 -0.34 -23.40 24.70
N ILE A 24 0.36 -24.43 24.24
CA ILE A 24 1.21 -24.34 23.04
C ILE A 24 0.37 -23.99 21.80
N GLY A 25 -0.79 -24.63 21.65
CA GLY A 25 -1.73 -24.36 20.54
C GLY A 25 -2.22 -22.91 20.52
N VAL A 26 -2.61 -22.36 21.67
CA VAL A 26 -3.08 -20.97 21.77
C VAL A 26 -1.96 -19.99 21.43
N VAL A 27 -0.75 -20.17 21.96
CA VAL A 27 0.40 -19.31 21.66
C VAL A 27 0.71 -19.33 20.16
N ALA A 28 0.73 -20.51 19.55
CA ALA A 28 0.97 -20.64 18.10
C ALA A 28 -0.09 -19.88 17.28
N ILE A 29 -1.38 -20.04 17.59
CA ILE A 29 -2.47 -19.35 16.88
C ILE A 29 -2.32 -17.82 17.03
N THR A 30 -2.07 -17.33 18.25
CA THR A 30 -1.91 -15.89 18.48
C THR A 30 -0.73 -15.30 17.71
N GLY A 31 0.40 -16.01 17.60
CA GLY A 31 1.56 -15.57 16.82
C GLY A 31 1.28 -15.51 15.31
N VAL A 32 0.53 -16.49 14.79
CA VAL A 32 0.15 -16.51 13.37
C VAL A 32 -0.84 -15.38 13.06
N LEU A 33 -1.83 -15.13 13.91
CA LEU A 33 -2.79 -14.04 13.70
C LEU A 33 -2.12 -12.67 13.72
N GLY A 34 -1.19 -12.43 14.64
CA GLY A 34 -0.43 -11.18 14.68
C GLY A 34 0.35 -10.94 13.38
N SER A 35 1.13 -11.93 12.94
CA SER A 35 1.90 -11.81 11.70
C SER A 35 1.02 -11.65 10.46
N SER A 36 -0.16 -12.27 10.42
CA SER A 36 -1.12 -12.10 9.32
C SER A 36 -1.69 -10.68 9.25
N LEU A 37 -1.95 -10.03 10.40
CA LEU A 37 -2.45 -8.66 10.44
C LEU A 37 -1.37 -7.67 9.99
N ASP A 38 -0.14 -7.84 10.46
CA ASP A 38 1.00 -7.00 10.07
C ASP A 38 1.29 -7.12 8.56
N ALA A 39 1.25 -8.34 8.02
CA ALA A 39 1.41 -8.57 6.58
C ALA A 39 0.29 -7.92 5.77
N THR A 40 -0.95 -7.96 6.25
CA THR A 40 -2.10 -7.32 5.60
C THR A 40 -1.95 -5.79 5.60
N ALA A 41 -1.59 -5.19 6.73
CA ALA A 41 -1.36 -3.75 6.83
C ALA A 41 -0.22 -3.29 5.90
N LYS A 42 0.88 -4.05 5.85
CA LYS A 42 1.99 -3.79 4.93
C LYS A 42 1.57 -3.90 3.47
N THR A 43 0.78 -4.91 3.11
CA THR A 43 0.28 -5.09 1.75
C THR A 43 -0.60 -3.93 1.32
N HIS A 44 -1.47 -3.43 2.21
CA HIS A 44 -2.27 -2.24 1.94
C HIS A 44 -1.41 -1.01 1.70
N SER A 45 -0.46 -0.76 2.59
CA SER A 45 0.51 0.33 2.46
C SER A 45 1.31 0.26 1.15
N ASP A 46 1.69 -0.94 0.69
CA ASP A 46 2.41 -1.11 -0.57
C ASP A 46 1.49 -0.90 -1.78
N LEU A 47 0.24 -1.38 -1.72
CA LEU A 47 -0.76 -1.13 -2.77
C LEU A 47 -1.07 0.35 -2.93
N ASP A 48 -1.26 1.09 -1.84
CA ASP A 48 -1.55 2.52 -1.88
C ASP A 48 -0.42 3.31 -2.57
N ALA A 49 0.83 2.95 -2.28
CA ALA A 49 1.99 3.56 -2.91
C ALA A 49 2.08 3.24 -4.41
N VAL A 50 1.80 2.00 -4.81
CA VAL A 50 1.79 1.58 -6.21
C VAL A 50 0.64 2.24 -6.97
N CYS A 51 -0.58 2.24 -6.43
CA CYS A 51 -1.72 2.89 -7.08
C CYS A 51 -1.49 4.40 -7.26
N PHE A 52 -0.91 5.08 -6.26
CA PHE A 52 -0.54 6.48 -6.40
C PHE A 52 0.54 6.68 -7.48
N ALA A 53 1.57 5.81 -7.51
CA ALA A 53 2.59 5.89 -8.53
C ALA A 53 2.03 5.65 -9.94
N ASP A 54 1.14 4.67 -10.11
CA ASP A 54 0.47 4.42 -11.38
C ASP A 54 -0.36 5.62 -11.82
N LEU A 55 -1.09 6.28 -10.90
CA LEU A 55 -1.85 7.49 -11.23
C LEU A 55 -0.93 8.60 -11.76
N VAL A 56 0.18 8.88 -11.07
CA VAL A 56 1.10 9.96 -11.43
C VAL A 56 1.87 9.65 -12.71
N LEU A 57 2.44 8.45 -12.81
CA LEU A 57 3.30 8.08 -13.94
C LEU A 57 2.49 7.85 -15.21
N ASN A 58 1.30 7.25 -15.13
CA ASN A 58 0.44 7.10 -16.30
C ASN A 58 -0.03 8.46 -16.81
N TYR A 59 -0.33 9.42 -15.92
CA TYR A 59 -0.64 10.78 -16.35
C TYR A 59 0.55 11.44 -17.06
N CYS A 60 1.74 11.36 -16.48
CA CYS A 60 2.96 11.88 -17.09
C CYS A 60 3.22 11.29 -18.49
N GLN A 61 2.94 9.99 -18.68
CA GLN A 61 3.09 9.32 -19.97
C GLN A 61 1.99 9.66 -20.98
N ALA A 62 0.77 9.94 -20.52
CA ALA A 62 -0.37 10.26 -21.38
C ALA A 62 -0.41 11.74 -21.78
N ALA A 63 0.14 12.63 -20.96
CA ALA A 63 0.16 14.06 -21.22
C ALA A 63 1.18 14.45 -22.29
N ASP A 64 0.93 15.58 -22.95
CA ASP A 64 1.87 16.15 -23.91
C ASP A 64 3.21 16.46 -23.23
N PHE A 65 4.31 16.22 -23.96
CA PHE A 65 5.66 16.45 -23.43
C PHE A 65 5.84 17.87 -22.87
N ASP A 66 5.35 18.89 -23.59
CA ASP A 66 5.48 20.29 -23.17
C ASP A 66 4.52 20.66 -22.03
N ALA A 67 3.48 19.87 -21.76
CA ALA A 67 2.52 20.08 -20.68
C ALA A 67 3.05 19.62 -19.31
N ILE A 68 4.10 18.79 -19.28
CA ILE A 68 4.71 18.31 -18.02
C ILE A 68 5.75 19.35 -17.52
N PRO A 69 5.46 20.08 -16.43
CA PRO A 69 6.43 21.03 -15.86
C PRO A 69 7.60 20.30 -15.21
N THR A 70 8.76 20.95 -15.16
CA THR A 70 9.95 20.46 -14.43
C THR A 70 10.11 21.11 -13.04
N SER A 71 9.24 22.06 -12.70
CA SER A 71 9.24 22.77 -11.41
C SER A 71 7.84 23.30 -11.09
N GLY A 72 7.59 23.66 -9.82
CA GLY A 72 6.30 24.17 -9.38
C GLY A 72 5.34 23.05 -9.04
N SER A 73 4.21 22.97 -9.74
CA SER A 73 3.19 21.96 -9.48
C SER A 73 2.66 21.26 -10.72
N LEU A 74 2.37 19.97 -10.62
CA LEU A 74 1.73 19.15 -11.63
C LEU A 74 0.25 18.98 -11.26
N SER A 75 -0.66 19.46 -12.11
CA SER A 75 -2.10 19.22 -11.93
C SER A 75 -2.47 17.90 -12.56
N LEU A 76 -3.11 17.01 -11.80
CA LEU A 76 -3.64 15.73 -12.29
C LEU A 76 -5.14 15.67 -12.04
N PRO A 77 -5.94 15.22 -13.01
CA PRO A 77 -7.34 14.95 -12.77
C PRO A 77 -7.48 13.71 -11.87
N ASP A 78 -8.18 13.84 -10.76
CA ASP A 78 -8.61 12.70 -9.95
C ASP A 78 -9.79 11.97 -10.65
N HIS A 79 -10.11 10.77 -10.18
CA HIS A 79 -11.24 9.96 -10.66
C HIS A 79 -12.60 10.67 -10.60
N GLU A 80 -12.75 11.68 -9.73
CA GLU A 80 -13.93 12.55 -9.65
C GLU A 80 -13.82 13.82 -10.52
N GLN A 81 -12.85 13.88 -11.45
CA GLN A 81 -12.54 15.03 -12.31
C GLN A 81 -12.14 16.31 -11.54
N SER A 82 -11.77 16.18 -10.28
CA SER A 82 -11.18 17.28 -9.52
C SER A 82 -9.68 17.32 -9.76
N ASP A 83 -9.17 18.50 -10.09
CA ASP A 83 -7.74 18.71 -10.28
C ASP A 83 -7.01 18.65 -8.92
N VAL A 84 -6.06 17.73 -8.80
CA VAL A 84 -5.14 17.66 -7.67
C VAL A 84 -3.77 18.15 -8.09
N SER A 85 -3.26 19.12 -7.34
CA SER A 85 -1.96 19.72 -7.57
C SER A 85 -0.88 19.02 -6.75
N LEU A 86 0.07 18.38 -7.43
CA LEU A 86 1.26 17.79 -6.82
C LEU A 86 2.43 18.77 -6.85
N SER A 87 3.13 18.91 -5.73
CA SER A 87 4.34 19.72 -5.63
C SER A 87 5.55 18.99 -6.22
N LEU A 88 6.34 19.68 -7.05
CA LEU A 88 7.59 19.15 -7.61
C LEU A 88 8.80 19.58 -6.76
N GLY A 89 9.77 18.67 -6.62
CA GLY A 89 11.07 18.92 -5.99
C GLY A 89 11.05 18.97 -4.46
N ALA A 90 9.88 18.88 -3.84
CA ALA A 90 9.70 18.92 -2.39
C ALA A 90 8.95 17.68 -1.89
N VAL A 91 9.16 17.35 -0.61
CA VAL A 91 8.34 16.36 0.08
C VAL A 91 6.98 16.99 0.37
N ALA A 92 5.92 16.34 -0.07
CA ALA A 92 4.54 16.77 0.09
C ALA A 92 3.62 15.59 0.46
N GLN A 93 2.38 15.89 0.80
CA GLN A 93 1.38 14.87 1.13
C GLN A 93 0.25 14.92 0.11
N PHE A 94 -0.23 13.75 -0.29
CA PHE A 94 -1.38 13.57 -1.14
C PHE A 94 -2.48 12.86 -0.33
N PRO A 95 -3.59 13.54 -0.02
CA PRO A 95 -4.80 12.89 0.46
C PRO A 95 -5.50 12.27 -0.76
N GLY A 96 -5.40 10.95 -0.89
CA GLY A 96 -6.02 10.20 -1.97
C GLY A 96 -7.33 9.54 -1.54
N ARG A 97 -8.17 9.28 -2.53
CA ARG A 97 -9.37 8.44 -2.41
C ARG A 97 -9.25 7.33 -3.44
N LEU A 98 -9.00 6.09 -3.01
CA LEU A 98 -9.10 4.96 -3.93
C LEU A 98 -10.56 4.50 -3.97
N PRO A 99 -11.14 4.28 -5.15
CA PRO A 99 -12.38 3.52 -5.28
C PRO A 99 -12.07 2.06 -4.97
N ARG A 100 -11.94 1.75 -3.68
CA ARG A 100 -11.72 0.39 -3.23
C ARG A 100 -13.03 -0.38 -3.39
N SER A 101 -13.13 -1.22 -4.41
CA SER A 101 -14.21 -2.23 -4.54
C SER A 101 -14.02 -3.33 -3.50
N THR A 102 -13.98 -2.97 -2.22
CA THR A 102 -14.20 -3.95 -1.18
C THR A 102 -15.69 -4.24 -1.21
N ILE A 103 -16.03 -5.50 -1.47
CA ILE A 103 -17.35 -6.03 -1.14
C ILE A 103 -17.58 -5.69 0.34
N THR A 104 -18.28 -4.60 0.61
CA THR A 104 -18.69 -4.17 1.94
C THR A 104 -20.03 -3.52 1.75
N PHE A 105 -21.03 -4.15 2.36
CA PHE A 105 -22.35 -3.58 2.60
C PHE A 105 -22.16 -2.18 3.24
N GLY A 106 -22.17 -1.10 2.44
CA GLY A 106 -22.02 0.27 2.93
C GLY A 106 -21.23 1.27 2.08
N GLY A 107 -20.48 0.85 1.05
CA GLY A 107 -20.04 1.70 -0.07
C GLY A 107 -19.38 3.05 0.27
N GLN A 108 -18.50 3.15 1.26
CA GLN A 108 -17.73 4.38 1.50
C GLN A 108 -16.31 4.23 0.93
N ALA A 109 -15.87 5.22 0.15
CA ALA A 109 -14.48 5.32 -0.31
C ALA A 109 -13.57 5.48 0.91
N GLN A 110 -12.50 4.68 0.98
CA GLN A 110 -11.53 4.78 2.06
C GLN A 110 -10.50 5.86 1.70
N GLU A 111 -10.44 6.91 2.51
CA GLU A 111 -9.40 7.95 2.38
C GLU A 111 -8.06 7.37 2.82
N TYR A 112 -7.02 7.60 2.02
CA TYR A 112 -5.65 7.23 2.35
C TYR A 112 -4.74 8.44 2.15
N THR A 113 -3.65 8.52 2.90
CA THR A 113 -2.66 9.58 2.71
C THR A 113 -1.32 8.96 2.40
N VAL A 114 -0.68 9.46 1.35
CA VAL A 114 0.71 9.15 1.03
C VAL A 114 1.56 10.40 1.12
N THR A 115 2.77 10.24 1.62
CA THR A 115 3.80 11.27 1.55
C THR A 115 4.64 10.98 0.32
N TYR A 116 4.93 11.97 -0.51
CA TYR A 116 5.65 11.77 -1.76
C TYR A 116 6.66 12.87 -2.01
N ARG A 117 7.56 12.60 -2.95
CA ARG A 117 8.43 13.58 -3.58
C ARG A 117 8.51 13.26 -5.06
N LEU A 118 8.11 14.21 -5.90
CA LEU A 118 8.12 14.09 -7.35
C LEU A 118 9.22 15.01 -7.91
N ASP A 119 10.22 14.44 -8.54
CA ASP A 119 11.29 15.19 -9.20
C ASP A 119 11.21 14.92 -10.72
N ILE A 120 11.19 15.99 -11.53
CA ILE A 120 11.19 15.89 -12.99
C ILE A 120 12.37 16.68 -13.53
N VAL A 121 13.29 15.99 -14.20
CA VAL A 121 14.50 16.59 -14.77
C VAL A 121 14.42 16.48 -16.29
N ALA A 122 14.56 17.60 -16.99
CA ALA A 122 14.63 17.63 -18.45
C ALA A 122 16.08 17.67 -18.93
N ASP A 123 16.39 16.85 -19.92
CA ASP A 123 17.64 16.90 -20.68
C ASP A 123 17.31 16.79 -22.18
N GLY A 124 17.35 17.94 -22.87
CA GLY A 124 16.97 18.04 -24.28
C GLY A 124 15.54 17.57 -24.55
N ASN A 125 15.40 16.48 -25.33
CA ASN A 125 14.13 15.88 -25.72
C ASN A 125 13.64 14.79 -24.75
N VAL A 126 14.32 14.60 -23.62
CA VAL A 126 13.98 13.60 -22.61
C VAL A 126 13.61 14.28 -21.30
N LYS A 127 12.55 13.80 -20.64
CA LYS A 127 12.21 14.16 -19.26
C LYS A 127 12.24 12.90 -18.39
N ALA A 128 13.14 12.87 -17.42
CA ALA A 128 13.22 11.83 -16.41
C ALA A 128 12.30 12.19 -15.24
N VAL A 129 11.33 11.33 -14.94
CA VAL A 129 10.36 11.50 -13.86
C VAL A 129 10.70 10.49 -12.77
N THR A 130 11.06 10.99 -11.59
CA THR A 130 11.34 10.19 -10.39
C THR A 130 10.30 10.49 -9.33
N LEU A 131 9.62 9.45 -8.86
CA LEU A 131 8.63 9.54 -7.80
C LEU A 131 9.06 8.70 -6.60
N GLN A 132 9.26 9.35 -5.46
CA GLN A 132 9.48 8.67 -4.18
C GLN A 132 8.19 8.73 -3.37
N VAL A 133 7.75 7.59 -2.85
CA VAL A 133 6.51 7.47 -2.07
C VAL A 133 6.80 6.81 -0.73
N TRP A 134 6.34 7.45 0.34
CA TRP A 134 6.30 6.91 1.69
C TRP A 134 4.85 6.67 2.10
N PRO A 135 4.53 5.51 2.67
CA PRO A 135 3.19 5.24 3.15
C PRO A 135 2.85 6.10 4.37
N GLY A 136 1.64 6.65 4.39
CA GLY A 136 1.15 7.48 5.49
C GLY A 136 1.64 8.93 5.45
N PHE A 137 1.70 9.56 6.62
CA PHE A 137 1.91 11.01 6.78
C PHE A 137 3.38 11.42 6.99
N SER A 138 4.33 10.50 6.86
CA SER A 138 5.73 10.79 7.18
C SER A 138 6.68 10.32 6.09
N ALA A 139 7.70 11.13 5.81
CA ALA A 139 8.86 10.74 5.01
C ALA A 139 9.91 9.97 5.83
N ASN A 140 9.58 9.56 7.06
CA ASN A 140 10.45 8.73 7.88
C ASN A 140 10.34 7.27 7.42
N GLY A 141 11.48 6.65 7.12
CA GLY A 141 11.56 5.25 6.71
C GLY A 141 11.95 5.06 5.25
N THR A 142 11.72 3.85 4.75
CA THR A 142 12.10 3.47 3.39
C THR A 142 11.05 3.94 2.39
N SER A 143 11.44 4.79 1.43
CA SER A 143 10.61 5.12 0.29
C SER A 143 10.54 3.99 -0.72
N ARG A 144 9.41 3.93 -1.44
CA ARG A 144 9.30 3.24 -2.72
C ARG A 144 9.64 4.24 -3.81
N THR A 145 10.62 3.93 -4.65
CA THR A 145 11.03 4.80 -5.76
C THR A 145 10.55 4.22 -7.07
N PHE A 146 9.85 5.05 -7.84
CA PHE A 146 9.36 4.74 -9.18
C PHE A 146 10.01 5.70 -10.17
N TYR A 147 10.23 5.21 -11.39
CA TYR A 147 10.98 5.94 -12.41
C TYR A 147 10.35 5.72 -13.78
N THR A 148 10.26 6.79 -14.57
CA THR A 148 9.93 6.70 -15.99
C THR A 148 10.58 7.83 -16.77
N GLU A 149 10.61 7.69 -18.09
CA GLU A 149 11.18 8.66 -19.03
C GLU A 149 10.15 9.00 -20.09
N LEU A 150 10.05 10.30 -20.38
CA LEU A 150 9.22 10.82 -21.46
C LEU A 150 10.12 11.27 -22.59
N TYR A 151 9.74 10.93 -23.82
CA TYR A 151 10.51 11.22 -25.02
C TYR A 151 9.69 12.11 -25.94
N ASN A 152 10.28 13.23 -26.39
CA ASN A 152 9.71 14.05 -27.45
C ASN A 152 10.22 13.55 -28.81
N TRP A 153 9.44 12.70 -29.47
CA TRP A 153 9.79 12.13 -30.78
C TRP A 153 9.71 13.13 -31.93
N ASP A 154 8.96 14.21 -31.78
CA ASP A 154 8.78 15.22 -32.83
C ASP A 154 9.99 16.15 -33.00
N ARG A 155 10.95 16.10 -32.05
CA ARG A 155 12.16 16.95 -32.03
C ARG A 155 13.47 16.16 -32.21
N LEU A 156 13.39 14.88 -32.57
CA LEU A 156 14.55 14.01 -32.83
C LEU A 156 15.02 14.09 -34.29
#